data_AF-A0A961W1S1-F1
#
_entry.id   AF-A0A961W1S1-F1
#
_cell.length_a   1.000
_cell.length_b   1.000
_cell.length_c   1.000
_cell.angle_alpha   90.00
_cell.angle_beta   90.00
_cell.angle_gamma   90.00
#
_symmetry.space_group_name_H-M   'P 1'
#
loop_
_entity.id
_entity.type
_entity.pdbx_description
1 polymer ?
#
loop_
_entity_poly.entity_id
_entity_poly.type
_entity_poly.pdbx_seq_one_letter_code
_entity_poly.pdbx_strand_id
1 'polypeptide(L)'
;MILLNSRHILRAGHALFRQRFFGRYGAERRCAMLLRMMCVVLTALVASGGLAYAQDDLEARRAAAIRYVQSPFMQDMLAALNSPASLQTILGATSAQWSNIPEHHREKITSIMNEEMETLVPVMNAAMVEAVAQTMTLEQIELLDAFYRLPEMRDLNARFNDMNRIMMQGIAPQMQAVQARMLERMRREVR
;
A
#
# COMPACT_ATOMS: atom_id res chain seq x y z
N MET A 1 14.91 3.28 27.13
CA MET A 1 14.11 4.44 26.67
C MET A 1 14.42 5.62 27.61
N ILE A 2 15.37 6.46 27.21
CA ILE A 2 15.91 7.57 28.03
C ILE A 2 15.45 8.88 27.36
N LEU A 3 14.47 9.55 27.95
CA LEU A 3 14.06 10.90 27.57
C LEU A 3 14.79 11.89 28.48
N LEU A 4 15.97 12.34 28.04
CA LEU A 4 16.70 13.42 28.71
C LEU A 4 16.05 14.77 28.39
N ASN A 5 15.71 15.47 29.47
CA ASN A 5 14.92 16.70 29.52
C ASN A 5 15.75 17.90 29.03
N SER A 6 15.60 18.23 27.74
CA SER A 6 16.30 19.30 27.01
C SER A 6 15.97 20.74 27.45
N ARG A 7 15.10 20.92 28.45
CA ARG A 7 14.71 22.24 28.97
C ARG A 7 15.73 22.90 29.91
N HIS A 8 16.69 22.16 30.44
CA HIS A 8 17.67 22.71 31.39
C HIS A 8 18.92 23.33 30.74
N ILE A 9 19.33 22.85 29.56
CA ILE A 9 20.53 23.37 28.88
C ILE A 9 20.28 24.76 28.26
N LEU A 10 19.05 25.04 27.81
CA LEU A 10 18.67 26.34 27.23
C LEU A 10 18.50 27.47 28.26
N ARG A 11 18.29 27.18 29.55
CA ARG A 11 18.16 28.22 30.58
C ARG A 11 19.49 28.73 31.12
N ALA A 12 20.56 27.93 31.07
CA ALA A 12 21.89 28.34 31.54
C ALA A 12 22.61 29.28 30.56
N GLY A 13 22.39 29.12 29.24
CA GLY A 13 23.03 29.96 28.22
C GLY A 13 22.52 31.41 28.17
N HIS A 14 21.26 31.64 28.58
CA HIS A 14 20.62 32.96 28.45
C HIS A 14 21.02 33.94 29.57
N ALA A 15 21.46 33.45 30.72
CA ALA A 15 21.88 34.29 31.85
C ALA A 15 23.30 34.85 31.67
N LEU A 16 24.21 34.10 31.03
CA LEU A 16 25.60 34.51 30.83
C LEU A 16 25.80 35.46 29.63
N PHE A 17 24.88 35.46 28.66
CA PHE A 17 24.99 36.34 27.50
C PHE A 17 24.52 37.78 27.80
N ARG A 18 23.68 37.98 28.83
CA ARG A 18 23.07 39.28 29.11
C ARG A 18 23.96 40.23 29.91
N GLN A 19 24.99 39.73 30.59
CA GLN A 19 25.83 40.54 31.48
C GLN A 19 27.07 41.15 30.82
N ARG A 20 27.42 40.78 29.57
CA ARG A 20 28.67 41.22 28.95
C ARG A 20 28.54 42.21 27.78
N PHE A 21 27.32 42.55 27.35
CA PHE A 21 27.13 43.35 26.12
C PHE A 21 26.32 44.66 26.25
N PHE A 22 25.66 44.94 27.38
CA PHE A 22 24.86 46.17 27.52
C PHE A 22 25.65 47.34 28.11
N GLY A 23 26.70 47.75 27.40
CA GLY A 23 27.54 48.88 27.77
C GLY A 23 27.95 49.73 26.57
N ARG A 24 26.99 50.21 25.76
CA ARG A 24 27.09 51.41 24.90
C ARG A 24 25.79 51.62 24.10
N TYR A 25 24.86 52.36 24.67
CA TYR A 25 23.65 52.83 24.00
C TYR A 25 24.00 53.85 22.91
N GLY A 26 23.70 53.53 21.64
CA GLY A 26 23.75 54.51 20.54
C GLY A 26 23.65 53.92 19.13
N ALA A 27 24.23 52.75 18.88
CA ALA A 27 24.27 52.12 17.54
C ALA A 27 23.22 51.01 17.32
N GLU A 28 22.53 50.58 18.39
CA GLU A 28 21.75 49.33 18.40
C GLU A 28 20.43 49.37 17.63
N ARG A 29 19.82 50.54 17.43
CA ARG A 29 18.50 50.63 16.78
C ARG A 29 18.55 50.29 15.28
N ARG A 30 19.68 50.54 14.61
CA ARG A 30 19.83 50.25 13.17
C ARG A 30 20.16 48.77 12.91
N CYS A 31 21.01 48.15 13.74
CA CYS A 31 21.28 46.72 13.65
C CYS A 31 20.07 45.84 14.01
N ALA A 32 19.28 46.23 15.02
CA ALA A 32 18.11 45.45 15.41
C ALA A 32 17.01 45.41 14.33
N MET A 33 16.91 46.45 13.49
CA MET A 33 15.93 46.50 12.40
C MET A 33 16.39 45.66 11.19
N LEU A 34 17.67 45.72 10.82
CA LEU A 34 18.26 44.91 9.76
C LEU A 34 18.25 43.41 10.12
N LEU A 35 18.51 43.06 11.39
CA LEU A 35 18.49 41.67 11.86
C LEU A 35 17.07 41.08 11.82
N ARG A 36 16.04 41.86 12.18
CA ARG A 36 14.64 41.45 12.08
C ARG A 36 14.19 41.26 10.63
N MET A 37 14.68 42.10 9.71
CA MET A 37 14.37 41.97 8.28
C MET A 37 15.03 40.73 7.65
N MET A 38 16.28 40.41 8.00
CA MET A 38 16.94 39.19 7.52
C MET A 38 16.26 37.89 8.00
N CYS A 39 15.73 37.85 9.23
CA CYS A 39 15.02 36.67 9.73
C CYS A 39 13.71 36.38 8.98
N VAL A 40 13.00 37.40 8.48
CA VAL A 40 11.74 37.21 7.73
C VAL A 40 12.01 36.68 6.33
N VAL A 41 13.09 37.12 5.67
CA VAL A 41 13.47 36.62 4.34
C VAL A 41 13.98 35.16 4.40
N LEU A 42 14.71 34.80 5.47
CA LEU A 42 15.19 33.43 5.64
C LEU A 42 14.07 32.41 5.91
N THR A 43 12.98 32.81 6.58
CA THR A 43 11.86 31.90 6.87
C THR A 43 10.95 31.70 5.65
N ALA A 44 10.84 32.68 4.77
CA ALA A 44 10.09 32.53 3.51
C ALA A 44 10.76 31.57 2.51
N LEU A 45 12.10 31.53 2.45
CA LEU A 45 12.83 30.69 1.50
C LEU A 45 12.81 29.18 1.86
N VAL A 46 12.77 28.85 3.15
CA VAL A 46 12.72 27.46 3.64
C VAL A 46 11.33 26.85 3.43
N ALA A 47 10.27 27.66 3.46
CA ALA A 47 8.90 27.18 3.23
C ALA A 47 8.62 26.80 1.76
N SER A 48 9.34 27.39 0.80
CA SER A 48 9.17 27.09 -0.64
C SER A 48 10.05 25.94 -1.14
N GLY A 49 11.11 25.56 -0.42
CA GLY A 49 12.07 24.53 -0.86
C GLY A 49 11.72 23.08 -0.48
N GLY A 50 10.86 22.87 0.52
CA GLY A 50 10.54 21.53 1.03
C GLY A 50 9.48 20.75 0.22
N LEU A 51 8.67 21.43 -0.60
CA LEU A 51 7.59 20.80 -1.35
C LEU A 51 8.05 20.18 -2.67
N ALA A 52 9.11 20.71 -3.30
CA ALA A 52 9.62 20.19 -4.57
C ALA A 52 10.22 18.78 -4.43
N TYR A 53 11.00 18.52 -3.37
CA TYR A 53 11.61 17.21 -3.13
C TYR A 53 10.59 16.10 -2.83
N ALA A 54 9.42 16.43 -2.28
CA ALA A 54 8.36 15.45 -2.02
C ALA A 54 7.55 15.10 -3.28
N GLN A 55 7.45 16.02 -4.26
CA GLN A 55 6.78 15.76 -5.54
C GLN A 55 7.66 14.96 -6.50
N ASP A 56 8.95 15.30 -6.60
CA ASP A 56 9.91 14.55 -7.44
C ASP A 56 10.00 13.07 -7.02
N ASP A 57 9.92 12.81 -5.71
CA ASP A 57 9.91 11.46 -5.16
C ASP A 57 8.59 10.70 -5.44
N LEU A 58 7.44 11.39 -5.52
CA LEU A 58 6.17 10.74 -5.85
C LEU A 58 6.11 10.32 -7.33
N GLU A 59 6.63 11.15 -8.24
CA GLU A 59 6.69 10.80 -9.66
C GLU A 59 7.63 9.62 -9.91
N ALA A 60 8.80 9.60 -9.25
CA ALA A 60 9.72 8.47 -9.32
C ALA A 60 9.07 7.18 -8.81
N ARG A 61 8.36 7.25 -7.68
CA ARG A 61 7.59 6.12 -7.12
C ARG A 61 6.49 5.64 -8.05
N ARG A 62 5.72 6.56 -8.68
CA ARG A 62 4.70 6.19 -9.68
C ARG A 62 5.33 5.49 -10.89
N ALA A 63 6.44 6.00 -11.41
CA ALA A 63 7.14 5.39 -12.52
C ALA A 63 7.66 3.98 -12.18
N ALA A 64 8.20 3.78 -10.97
CA ALA A 64 8.60 2.46 -10.49
C ALA A 64 7.40 1.52 -10.29
N ALA A 65 6.30 2.03 -9.71
CA ALA A 65 5.07 1.27 -9.49
C ALA A 65 4.46 0.79 -10.80
N ILE A 66 4.46 1.62 -11.86
CA ILE A 66 4.01 1.21 -13.20
C ILE A 66 4.82 0.01 -13.70
N ARG A 67 6.16 0.07 -13.62
CA ARG A 67 7.01 -1.06 -14.05
C ARG A 67 6.72 -2.33 -13.27
N TYR A 68 6.56 -2.21 -11.96
CA TYR A 68 6.26 -3.33 -11.09
C TYR A 68 4.89 -3.95 -11.41
N VAL A 69 3.83 -3.14 -11.47
CA VAL A 69 2.46 -3.62 -11.75
C VAL A 69 2.36 -4.22 -13.15
N GLN A 70 3.03 -3.64 -14.14
CA GLN A 70 3.07 -4.16 -15.51
C GLN A 70 4.05 -5.33 -15.71
N SER A 71 4.76 -5.76 -14.66
CA SER A 71 5.63 -6.93 -14.76
C SER A 71 4.83 -8.19 -15.12
N PRO A 72 5.41 -9.15 -15.87
CA PRO A 72 4.73 -10.39 -16.21
C PRO A 72 4.19 -11.12 -14.98
N PHE A 73 4.94 -11.12 -13.89
CA PHE A 73 4.51 -11.72 -12.62
C PHE A 73 3.19 -11.12 -12.10
N MET A 74 3.11 -9.79 -12.02
CA MET A 74 1.92 -9.11 -11.52
C MET A 74 0.73 -9.27 -12.46
N GLN A 75 0.97 -9.25 -13.78
CA GLN A 75 -0.09 -9.47 -14.77
C GLN A 75 -0.59 -10.92 -14.75
N ASP A 76 0.28 -11.91 -14.61
CA ASP A 76 -0.11 -13.32 -14.46
C ASP A 76 -0.92 -13.54 -13.18
N MET A 77 -0.54 -12.89 -12.08
CA MET A 77 -1.30 -12.93 -10.83
C MET A 77 -2.69 -12.32 -10.98
N LEU A 78 -2.80 -11.15 -11.62
CA LEU A 78 -4.09 -10.51 -11.91
C LEU A 78 -4.95 -11.35 -12.86
N ALA A 79 -4.35 -11.95 -13.88
CA ALA A 79 -5.03 -12.85 -14.80
C ALA A 79 -5.54 -14.11 -14.08
N ALA A 80 -4.77 -14.69 -13.17
CA ALA A 80 -5.19 -15.84 -12.38
C ALA A 80 -6.39 -15.49 -11.48
N LEU A 81 -6.38 -14.31 -10.84
CA LEU A 81 -7.48 -13.81 -10.01
C LEU A 81 -8.76 -13.57 -10.82
N ASN A 82 -8.63 -13.04 -12.04
CA ASN A 82 -9.76 -12.77 -12.92
C ASN A 82 -10.15 -13.95 -13.82
N SER A 83 -9.50 -15.12 -13.66
CA SER A 83 -9.76 -16.26 -14.52
C SER A 83 -11.20 -16.78 -14.38
N PRO A 84 -11.77 -17.39 -15.43
CA PRO A 84 -13.08 -18.05 -15.37
C PRO A 84 -13.20 -19.04 -14.20
N ALA A 85 -12.14 -19.77 -13.88
CA ALA A 85 -12.13 -20.73 -12.77
C ALA A 85 -12.26 -20.05 -11.39
N SER A 86 -11.57 -18.91 -11.20
CA SER A 86 -11.69 -18.09 -10.01
C SER A 86 -13.10 -17.50 -9.87
N LEU A 87 -13.67 -16.99 -10.97
CA LEU A 87 -15.03 -16.44 -11.00
C LEU A 87 -16.08 -17.51 -10.67
N GLN A 88 -15.98 -18.71 -11.24
CA GLN A 88 -16.88 -19.83 -10.92
C GLN A 88 -16.79 -20.22 -9.44
N THR A 89 -15.59 -20.21 -8.86
CA THR A 89 -15.40 -20.51 -7.43
C THR A 89 -16.10 -19.48 -6.56
N ILE A 90 -15.97 -18.19 -6.88
CA ILE A 90 -16.62 -17.09 -6.15
C ILE A 90 -18.15 -17.19 -6.29
N LEU A 91 -18.65 -17.41 -7.50
CA LEU A 91 -20.10 -17.54 -7.76
C LEU A 91 -20.71 -18.76 -7.06
N GLY A 92 -20.00 -19.88 -7.07
CA GLY A 92 -20.41 -21.09 -6.36
C GLY A 92 -20.41 -20.93 -4.84
N ALA A 93 -19.51 -20.12 -4.29
CA ALA A 93 -19.46 -19.84 -2.87
C ALA A 93 -20.55 -18.84 -2.42
N THR A 94 -20.93 -17.90 -3.28
CA THR A 94 -21.83 -16.78 -2.94
C THR A 94 -23.30 -17.09 -3.20
N SER A 95 -23.63 -17.99 -4.12
CA SER A 95 -25.01 -18.31 -4.48
C SER A 95 -25.30 -19.81 -4.38
N ALA A 96 -26.14 -20.19 -3.41
CA ALA A 96 -26.68 -21.55 -3.30
C ALA A 96 -27.53 -21.95 -4.53
N GLN A 97 -27.93 -20.99 -5.36
CA GLN A 97 -28.67 -21.24 -6.60
C GLN A 97 -27.74 -21.49 -7.80
N TRP A 98 -26.44 -21.17 -7.69
CA TRP A 98 -25.47 -21.36 -8.77
C TRP A 98 -25.38 -22.83 -9.23
N SER A 99 -25.49 -23.77 -8.28
CA SER A 99 -25.51 -25.21 -8.55
C SER A 99 -26.75 -25.66 -9.32
N ASN A 100 -27.87 -24.93 -9.23
CA ASN A 100 -29.14 -25.27 -9.89
C ASN A 100 -29.22 -24.73 -11.33
N ILE A 101 -28.28 -23.87 -11.74
CA ILE A 101 -28.21 -23.36 -13.11
C ILE A 101 -27.63 -24.47 -14.02
N PRO A 102 -28.19 -24.74 -15.21
CA PRO A 102 -27.57 -25.67 -16.16
C PRO A 102 -26.13 -25.28 -16.52
N GLU A 103 -25.23 -26.25 -16.72
CA GLU A 103 -23.80 -26.00 -16.95
C GLU A 103 -23.55 -25.01 -18.11
N HIS A 104 -24.17 -25.24 -19.26
CA HIS A 104 -24.03 -24.36 -20.43
C HIS A 104 -24.44 -22.90 -20.16
N HIS A 105 -25.36 -22.67 -19.21
CA HIS A 105 -25.71 -21.31 -18.78
C HIS A 105 -24.66 -20.74 -17.81
N ARG A 106 -24.08 -21.56 -16.91
CA ARG A 106 -22.97 -21.13 -16.05
C ARG A 106 -21.74 -20.73 -16.86
N GLU A 107 -21.37 -21.52 -17.86
CA GLU A 107 -20.26 -21.21 -18.76
C GLU A 107 -20.49 -19.87 -19.47
N LYS A 108 -21.70 -19.66 -20.01
CA LYS A 108 -22.08 -18.40 -20.67
C LYS A 108 -22.03 -17.21 -19.71
N ILE A 109 -22.58 -17.34 -18.50
CA ILE A 109 -22.52 -16.29 -17.48
C ILE A 109 -21.07 -16.01 -17.09
N THR A 110 -20.24 -17.04 -16.93
CA THR A 110 -18.82 -16.88 -16.61
C THR A 110 -18.06 -16.16 -17.73
N SER A 111 -18.34 -16.47 -19.00
CA SER A 111 -17.76 -15.75 -20.15
C SER A 111 -18.12 -14.27 -20.12
N ILE A 112 -19.41 -13.95 -19.96
CA ILE A 112 -19.88 -12.56 -19.87
C ILE A 112 -19.20 -11.83 -18.71
N MET A 113 -19.12 -12.46 -17.54
CA MET A 113 -18.45 -11.85 -16.39
C MET A 113 -16.95 -11.65 -16.64
N ASN A 114 -16.28 -12.61 -17.29
CA ASN A 114 -14.88 -12.46 -17.64
C ASN A 114 -14.67 -11.29 -18.61
N GLU A 115 -15.50 -11.16 -19.65
CA GLU A 115 -15.47 -10.04 -20.60
C GLU A 115 -15.66 -8.70 -19.89
N GLU A 116 -16.63 -8.60 -18.97
CA GLU A 116 -16.84 -7.38 -18.17
C GLU A 116 -15.65 -7.09 -17.23
N MET A 117 -15.08 -8.11 -16.60
CA MET A 117 -13.90 -7.97 -15.74
C MET A 117 -12.66 -7.53 -16.53
N GLU A 118 -12.49 -7.97 -17.77
CA GLU A 118 -11.41 -7.52 -18.65
C GLU A 118 -11.47 -6.00 -18.88
N THR A 119 -12.67 -5.40 -18.95
CA THR A 119 -12.83 -3.95 -19.04
C THR A 119 -12.34 -3.21 -17.81
N LEU A 120 -12.31 -3.87 -16.63
CA LEU A 120 -11.85 -3.31 -15.38
C LEU A 120 -10.35 -3.42 -15.18
N VAL A 121 -9.66 -4.30 -15.92
CA VAL A 121 -8.21 -4.52 -15.76
C VAL A 121 -7.39 -3.22 -15.85
N PRO A 122 -7.63 -2.30 -16.82
CA PRO A 122 -6.91 -1.03 -16.86
C PRO A 122 -7.14 -0.16 -15.61
N VAL A 123 -8.37 -0.15 -15.09
CA VAL A 123 -8.73 0.62 -13.89
C VAL A 123 -8.08 0.03 -12.65
N MET A 124 -8.08 -1.30 -12.53
CA MET A 124 -7.41 -2.02 -11.45
C MET A 124 -5.90 -1.78 -11.47
N ASN A 125 -5.26 -1.88 -12.64
CA ASN A 125 -3.84 -1.59 -12.81
C ASN A 125 -3.52 -0.14 -12.38
N ALA A 126 -4.32 0.84 -12.81
CA ALA A 126 -4.13 2.24 -12.41
C ALA A 126 -4.27 2.45 -10.90
N ALA A 127 -5.30 1.84 -10.28
CA ALA A 127 -5.51 1.90 -8.84
C ALA A 127 -4.35 1.25 -8.06
N MET A 128 -3.83 0.11 -8.54
CA MET A 128 -2.68 -0.57 -7.93
C MET A 128 -1.41 0.26 -8.02
N VAL A 129 -1.15 0.88 -9.18
CA VAL A 129 -0.01 1.80 -9.35
C VAL A 129 -0.08 2.92 -8.31
N GLU A 130 -1.24 3.55 -8.16
CA GLU A 130 -1.40 4.64 -7.21
C GLU A 130 -1.25 4.16 -5.76
N ALA A 131 -1.84 3.01 -5.41
CA ALA A 131 -1.71 2.42 -4.09
C ALA A 131 -0.24 2.10 -3.75
N VAL A 132 0.50 1.51 -4.67
CA VAL A 132 1.93 1.18 -4.48
C VAL A 132 2.75 2.46 -4.32
N ALA A 133 2.56 3.45 -5.19
CA ALA A 133 3.31 4.71 -5.13
C ALA A 133 3.05 5.51 -3.83
N GLN A 134 1.83 5.45 -3.29
CA GLN A 134 1.46 6.14 -2.05
C GLN A 134 1.94 5.41 -0.79
N THR A 135 2.01 4.07 -0.81
CA THR A 135 2.26 3.27 0.41
C THR A 135 3.69 2.77 0.53
N MET A 136 4.48 2.79 -0.55
CA MET A 136 5.84 2.28 -0.58
C MET A 136 6.85 3.38 -0.93
N THR A 137 8.07 3.22 -0.43
CA THR A 137 9.24 4.00 -0.85
C THR A 137 9.74 3.52 -2.22
N LEU A 138 10.51 4.36 -2.92
CA LEU A 138 11.07 3.99 -4.22
C LEU A 138 11.93 2.73 -4.13
N GLU A 139 12.80 2.64 -3.12
CA GLU A 139 13.71 1.53 -2.91
C GLU A 139 12.95 0.21 -2.66
N GLN A 140 11.83 0.26 -1.96
CA GLN A 140 10.99 -0.92 -1.72
C GLN A 140 10.34 -1.41 -3.01
N ILE A 141 9.85 -0.50 -3.86
CA ILE A 141 9.23 -0.86 -5.15
C ILE A 141 10.28 -1.49 -6.07
N GLU A 142 11.48 -0.90 -6.13
CA GLU A 142 12.59 -1.42 -6.93
C GLU A 142 13.06 -2.79 -6.45
N LEU A 143 13.13 -3.01 -5.13
CA LEU A 143 13.48 -4.30 -4.57
C LEU A 143 12.44 -5.37 -4.90
N LEU A 144 11.14 -5.03 -4.86
CA LEU A 144 10.07 -5.95 -5.28
C LEU A 144 10.16 -6.28 -6.77
N ASP A 145 10.31 -5.28 -7.64
CA ASP A 145 10.48 -5.49 -9.08
C ASP A 145 11.70 -6.38 -9.38
N ALA A 146 12.83 -6.13 -8.73
CA ALA A 146 14.03 -6.94 -8.88
C ALA A 146 13.83 -8.39 -8.41
N PHE A 147 13.19 -8.57 -7.26
CA PHE A 147 12.91 -9.88 -6.68
C PHE A 147 12.02 -10.73 -7.59
N TYR A 148 10.91 -10.18 -8.09
CA TYR A 148 9.99 -10.93 -8.95
C TYR A 148 10.48 -11.18 -10.38
N ARG A 149 11.59 -10.53 -10.79
CA ARG A 149 12.29 -10.83 -12.05
C ARG A 149 13.24 -12.02 -11.95
N LEU A 150 13.55 -12.49 -10.74
CA LEU A 150 14.39 -13.67 -10.56
C LEU A 150 13.69 -14.91 -11.17
N PRO A 151 14.35 -15.69 -12.04
CA PRO A 151 13.75 -16.89 -12.65
C PRO A 151 13.20 -17.88 -11.62
N GLU A 152 13.90 -18.03 -10.50
CA GLU A 152 13.52 -18.90 -9.39
C GLU A 152 12.19 -18.48 -8.75
N MET A 153 11.87 -17.20 -8.77
CA MET A 153 10.62 -16.68 -8.22
C MET A 153 9.41 -17.03 -9.09
N ARG A 154 9.58 -17.17 -10.42
CA ARG A 154 8.50 -17.66 -11.28
C ARG A 154 8.11 -19.09 -10.90
N ASP A 155 9.10 -19.95 -10.76
CA ASP A 155 8.88 -21.35 -10.36
C ASP A 155 8.34 -21.47 -8.94
N LEU A 156 8.82 -20.63 -8.02
CA LEU A 156 8.37 -20.63 -6.64
C LEU A 156 6.87 -20.27 -6.54
N ASN A 157 6.39 -19.32 -7.33
CA ASN A 157 4.97 -18.96 -7.34
C ASN A 157 4.07 -20.09 -7.85
N ALA A 158 4.47 -20.80 -8.91
CA ALA A 158 3.76 -21.99 -9.37
C ALA A 158 3.67 -23.05 -8.25
N ARG A 159 4.77 -23.26 -7.50
CA ARG A 159 4.80 -24.17 -6.35
C ARG A 159 3.92 -23.70 -5.20
N PHE A 160 3.83 -22.39 -4.93
CA PHE A 160 2.93 -21.85 -3.92
C PHE A 160 1.46 -22.14 -4.27
N ASN A 161 1.07 -21.99 -5.54
CA ASN A 161 -0.28 -22.33 -5.99
C ASN A 161 -0.59 -23.82 -5.81
N ASP A 162 0.35 -24.70 -6.17
CA ASP A 162 0.21 -26.14 -5.94
C ASP A 162 0.14 -26.51 -4.46
N MET A 163 0.98 -25.89 -3.63
CA MET A 163 0.95 -26.07 -2.18
C MET A 163 -0.41 -25.66 -1.62
N ASN A 164 -0.94 -24.50 -2.03
CA ASN A 164 -2.26 -24.03 -1.60
C ASN A 164 -3.37 -24.99 -2.05
N ARG A 165 -3.30 -25.50 -3.29
CA ARG A 165 -4.26 -26.49 -3.81
C ARG A 165 -4.22 -27.78 -2.98
N ILE A 166 -3.03 -28.32 -2.71
CA ILE A 166 -2.84 -29.54 -1.90
C ILE A 166 -3.35 -29.32 -0.47
N MET A 167 -3.00 -28.18 0.14
CA MET A 167 -3.46 -27.80 1.47
C MET A 167 -5.00 -27.73 1.51
N MET A 168 -5.63 -27.07 0.54
CA MET A 168 -7.08 -26.95 0.46
C MET A 168 -7.75 -28.32 0.24
N GLN A 169 -7.20 -29.19 -0.59
CA GLN A 169 -7.69 -30.55 -0.75
C GLN A 169 -7.65 -31.34 0.56
N GLY A 170 -6.59 -31.14 1.38
CA GLY A 170 -6.45 -31.77 2.69
C GLY A 170 -7.42 -31.24 3.76
N ILE A 171 -7.85 -29.98 3.66
CA ILE A 171 -8.69 -29.28 4.65
C ILE A 171 -10.18 -29.26 4.24
N ALA A 172 -10.49 -29.38 2.95
CA ALA A 172 -11.86 -29.27 2.44
C ALA A 172 -12.86 -30.22 3.12
N PRO A 173 -12.56 -31.51 3.38
CA PRO A 173 -13.49 -32.40 4.08
C PRO A 173 -13.84 -31.91 5.49
N GLN A 174 -12.85 -31.38 6.21
CA GLN A 174 -13.00 -30.86 7.57
C GLN A 174 -13.83 -29.58 7.55
N MET A 175 -13.61 -28.69 6.56
CA MET A 175 -14.45 -27.52 6.35
C MET A 175 -15.91 -27.89 6.08
N GLN A 176 -16.16 -28.87 5.21
CA GLN A 176 -17.51 -29.38 4.94
C GLN A 176 -18.16 -29.95 6.21
N ALA A 177 -17.41 -30.72 6.99
CA ALA A 177 -17.89 -31.27 8.26
C ALA A 177 -18.21 -30.16 9.29
N VAL A 178 -17.40 -29.10 9.36
CA VAL A 178 -17.67 -27.93 10.21
C VAL A 178 -18.92 -27.20 9.74
N GLN A 179 -19.07 -26.93 8.45
CA GLN A 179 -20.25 -26.26 7.89
C GLN A 179 -21.53 -27.05 8.19
N ALA A 180 -21.52 -28.38 8.00
CA ALA A 180 -22.65 -29.23 8.32
C ALA A 180 -23.03 -29.15 9.81
N ARG A 181 -22.05 -29.19 10.72
CA ARG A 181 -22.28 -29.03 12.17
C ARG A 181 -22.84 -27.65 12.52
N MET A 182 -22.34 -26.59 11.88
CA MET A 182 -22.85 -25.23 12.10
C MET A 182 -24.30 -25.09 11.65
N LEU A 183 -24.64 -25.57 10.45
CA LEU A 183 -26.02 -25.55 9.94
C LEU A 183 -26.99 -26.30 10.86
N GLU A 184 -26.58 -27.47 11.35
CA GLU A 184 -27.40 -28.25 12.28
C GLU A 184 -27.59 -27.56 13.63
N ARG A 185 -26.56 -26.86 14.12
CA ARG A 185 -26.69 -26.04 15.33
C ARG A 185 -27.66 -24.87 15.11
N MET A 186 -27.51 -24.13 14.02
CA MET A 186 -28.40 -23.00 13.71
C MET A 186 -29.88 -23.44 13.62
N ARG A 187 -30.16 -24.59 12.99
CA ARG A 187 -31.53 -25.13 12.91
C ARG A 187 -32.13 -25.47 14.28
N ARG A 188 -31.31 -25.92 15.23
CA ARG A 188 -31.75 -26.26 16.59
C ARG A 188 -32.06 -25.00 17.42
N GLU A 189 -31.29 -23.94 17.24
CA GLU A 189 -31.45 -22.69 18.02
C GLU A 189 -32.60 -21.81 17.52
N VAL A 190 -33.08 -22.00 16.29
CA VAL A 190 -34.14 -21.17 15.65
C VAL A 190 -35.52 -21.86 15.66
N ARG A 191 -35.63 -23.05 16.26
CA ARG A 191 -36.91 -23.72 16.53
C ARG A 191 -37.37 -23.46 17.96
#